data_AF-A0AAD7QY89-F1
#
_entry.id   AF-A0AAD7QY89-F1
#
_cell.length_a   1.000
_cell.length_b   1.000
_cell.length_c   1.000
_cell.angle_alpha   90.00
_cell.angle_beta   90.00
_cell.angle_gamma   90.00
#
_symmetry.space_group_name_H-M   'P 1'
#
loop_
_entity.id
_entity.type
_entity.pdbx_description
1 polymer ?
#
loop_
_entity_poly.entity_id
_entity_poly.type
_entity_poly.pdbx_seq_one_letter_code
_entity_poly.pdbx_strand_id
1 'polypeptide(L)'
;MSNYSERVVACIHALRDSIPMMFILVGGAAAYFRGHQRVTKDVDILIRDLTILDHLKTVDGFEVVGEKLSYRSIQIDLLFSIDNKISYEQVDEHVEAIQGLRVLKMDFALAVKVRCSYLRAEDVTGI
;
A
#
# COMPACT_ATOMS: atom_id res chain seq x y z
N MET A 1 -0.43 10.61 -19.49
CA MET A 1 -0.74 10.14 -18.13
C MET A 1 -0.97 11.38 -17.27
N SER A 2 -1.79 11.32 -16.22
CA SER A 2 -1.91 12.48 -15.33
C SER A 2 -0.62 12.62 -14.52
N ASN A 3 -0.18 13.86 -14.25
CA ASN A 3 0.95 14.18 -13.35
C ASN A 3 0.84 13.42 -12.01
N TYR A 4 -0.40 13.15 -11.58
CA TYR A 4 -0.68 12.40 -10.37
C TYR A 4 -0.22 10.93 -10.42
N SER A 5 -0.53 10.21 -11.50
CA SER A 5 -0.09 8.81 -11.66
C SER A 5 1.43 8.68 -11.68
N GLU A 6 2.12 9.65 -12.28
CA GLU A 6 3.59 9.68 -12.31
C GLU A 6 4.18 9.84 -10.91
N ARG A 7 3.57 10.69 -10.07
CA ARG A 7 3.97 10.86 -8.66
C ARG A 7 3.73 9.62 -7.82
N VAL A 8 2.61 8.91 -8.02
CA VAL A 8 2.34 7.63 -7.35
C VAL A 8 3.37 6.59 -7.75
N VAL A 9 3.68 6.47 -9.04
CA VAL A 9 4.72 5.55 -9.53
C VAL A 9 6.09 5.90 -8.95
N ALA A 10 6.45 7.19 -8.91
CA ALA A 10 7.69 7.65 -8.30
C ALA A 10 7.76 7.32 -6.79
N CYS A 11 6.65 7.49 -6.06
CA CYS A 11 6.54 7.09 -4.66
C CYS A 11 6.81 5.59 -4.47
N ILE A 12 6.20 4.75 -5.31
CA ILE A 12 6.35 3.29 -5.22
C ILE A 12 7.77 2.85 -5.58
N HIS A 13 8.40 3.48 -6.57
CA HIS A 13 9.81 3.24 -6.86
C HIS A 13 10.72 3.66 -5.70
N ALA A 14 10.48 4.83 -5.10
CA ALA A 14 11.23 5.26 -3.92
C ALA A 14 11.08 4.28 -2.74
N LEU A 15 9.87 3.76 -2.50
CA LEU A 15 9.64 2.72 -1.50
C LEU A 15 10.40 1.42 -1.81
N ARG A 16 10.29 0.94 -3.06
CA ARG A 16 10.98 -0.29 -3.51
C ARG A 16 12.49 -0.18 -3.35
N ASP A 17 13.06 0.97 -3.69
CA ASP A 17 14.49 1.19 -3.71
C ASP A 17 15.04 1.43 -2.29
N SER A 18 14.22 1.97 -1.37
CA SER A 18 14.60 2.25 0.02
C SER A 18 14.43 1.04 0.95
N ILE A 19 13.28 0.37 0.88
CA ILE A 19 12.90 -0.73 1.79
C ILE A 19 12.50 -1.99 1.01
N PRO A 20 13.41 -2.54 0.19
CA PRO A 20 13.11 -3.66 -0.68
C PRO A 20 12.61 -4.85 0.13
N MET A 21 11.52 -5.46 -0.32
CA MET A 21 10.88 -6.63 0.31
C MET A 21 10.32 -6.42 1.72
N MET A 22 10.47 -5.25 2.35
CA MET A 22 9.97 -5.01 3.71
C MET A 22 8.48 -4.65 3.76
N PHE A 23 7.86 -4.44 2.61
CA PHE A 23 6.44 -4.12 2.49
C PHE A 23 5.77 -4.95 1.39
N ILE A 24 4.45 -5.04 1.49
CA ILE A 24 3.58 -5.56 0.44
C ILE A 24 2.72 -4.39 -0.04
N LEU A 25 2.78 -4.08 -1.32
CA LEU A 25 1.94 -3.06 -1.95
C LEU A 25 0.51 -3.61 -2.06
N VAL A 26 -0.47 -2.85 -1.56
CA VAL A 26 -1.89 -3.25 -1.58
C VAL A 26 -2.76 -2.15 -2.21
N GLY A 27 -4.07 -2.38 -2.25
CA GLY A 27 -5.03 -1.35 -2.64
C GLY A 27 -4.96 -0.91 -4.10
N GLY A 28 -5.29 0.36 -4.34
CA GLY A 28 -5.39 0.92 -5.69
C GLY A 28 -4.05 0.98 -6.42
N ALA A 29 -2.98 1.27 -5.69
CA ALA A 29 -1.62 1.30 -6.20
C ALA A 29 -1.17 -0.08 -6.71
N ALA A 30 -1.44 -1.15 -5.96
CA ALA A 30 -1.14 -2.51 -6.41
C ALA A 30 -1.90 -2.88 -7.70
N ALA A 31 -3.18 -2.50 -7.80
CA ALA A 31 -3.98 -2.73 -8.99
C ALA A 31 -3.42 -1.98 -10.22
N TYR A 32 -2.90 -0.77 -10.03
CA TYR A 32 -2.28 -0.01 -11.10
C TYR A 32 -1.09 -0.76 -11.74
N PHE A 33 -0.21 -1.34 -10.92
CA PHE A 33 0.93 -2.14 -11.40
C PHE A 33 0.52 -3.46 -12.08
N ARG A 34 -0.75 -3.84 -11.98
CA ARG A 34 -1.37 -4.96 -12.72
C ARG A 34 -2.07 -4.53 -14.01
N GLY A 35 -1.92 -3.27 -14.42
CA GLY A 35 -2.51 -2.73 -15.64
C GLY A 35 -3.88 -2.09 -15.47
N HIS A 36 -4.39 -1.94 -14.24
CA HIS A 36 -5.63 -1.20 -14.03
C HIS A 36 -5.40 0.30 -14.24
N GLN A 37 -6.26 0.95 -15.02
CA GLN A 37 -6.11 2.36 -15.39
C GLN A 37 -6.61 3.36 -14.35
N ARG A 38 -7.14 2.89 -13.21
CA ARG A 38 -7.69 3.77 -12.18
C ARG A 38 -6.57 4.55 -11.49
N VAL A 39 -6.70 5.88 -11.49
CA VAL A 39 -5.82 6.77 -10.72
C VAL A 39 -6.12 6.59 -9.22
N THR A 40 -5.11 6.21 -8.45
CA THR A 40 -5.14 6.20 -6.98
C THR A 40 -4.58 7.52 -6.44
N LYS A 41 -5.04 7.96 -5.26
CA LYS A 41 -4.60 9.22 -4.62
C LYS A 41 -3.56 8.99 -3.50
N ASP A 42 -3.31 7.74 -3.21
CA ASP A 42 -2.60 7.27 -2.05
C ASP A 42 -1.93 5.94 -2.40
N VAL A 43 -0.94 5.60 -1.57
CA VAL A 43 -0.20 4.35 -1.65
C VAL A 43 -0.42 3.60 -0.34
N ASP A 44 -1.13 2.48 -0.40
CA ASP A 44 -1.31 1.59 0.74
C ASP A 44 -0.17 0.55 0.77
N ILE A 45 0.52 0.43 1.91
CA ILE A 45 1.51 -0.63 2.12
C ILE A 45 1.23 -1.40 3.41
N LEU A 46 1.30 -2.73 3.32
CA LEU A 46 1.28 -3.63 4.46
C LEU A 46 2.73 -3.87 4.91
N ILE A 47 3.02 -3.64 6.18
CA ILE A 47 4.36 -3.66 6.77
C ILE A 47 4.37 -4.54 8.02
N ARG A 48 5.53 -5.12 8.36
CA ARG A 48 5.68 -5.93 9.57
C ARG A 48 5.83 -5.08 10.84
N ASP A 49 6.55 -3.98 10.73
CA ASP A 49 7.04 -3.21 11.88
C ASP A 49 7.27 -1.75 11.49
N LEU A 50 7.06 -0.85 12.46
CA LEU A 50 7.28 0.59 12.36
C LEU A 50 8.73 1.01 12.25
N THR A 51 9.70 0.15 12.53
CA THR A 51 11.14 0.50 12.38
C THR A 51 11.50 0.98 10.97
N ILE A 52 10.72 0.61 9.95
CA ILE A 52 10.89 1.14 8.58
C ILE A 52 10.70 2.66 8.51
N LEU A 53 9.91 3.26 9.40
CA LEU A 53 9.65 4.69 9.40
C LEU A 53 10.92 5.49 9.66
N ASP A 54 11.72 5.04 10.62
CA ASP A 54 12.96 5.73 10.97
C ASP A 54 13.96 5.66 9.82
N HIS A 55 13.96 4.56 9.07
CA HIS A 55 14.72 4.48 7.82
C HIS A 55 14.15 5.44 6.74
N LEU A 56 12.84 5.39 6.48
CA LEU A 56 12.22 6.21 5.43
C LEU A 56 12.39 7.71 5.69
N LYS A 57 12.35 8.17 6.95
CA LYS A 57 12.61 9.58 7.32
C LYS A 57 14.00 10.08 6.91
N THR A 58 14.97 9.18 6.71
CA THR A 58 16.33 9.55 6.28
C THR A 58 16.49 9.62 4.77
N VAL A 59 15.49 9.16 4.01
CA VAL A 59 15.52 9.13 2.54
C VAL A 59 14.90 10.40 1.99
N ASP A 60 15.61 11.04 1.04
CA ASP A 60 15.12 12.27 0.39
C ASP A 60 13.74 12.08 -0.27
N GLY A 61 12.88 13.06 -0.04
CA GLY A 61 11.51 13.10 -0.54
C GLY A 61 10.46 12.44 0.35
N PHE A 62 10.86 11.62 1.34
CA PHE A 62 9.94 11.13 2.38
C PHE A 62 9.84 12.14 3.53
N GLU A 63 8.63 12.36 4.01
CA GLU A 63 8.34 13.28 5.10
C GLU A 63 7.15 12.77 5.92
N VAL A 64 7.10 13.16 7.20
CA VAL A 64 5.96 12.88 8.08
C VAL A 64 5.18 14.17 8.30
N VAL A 65 3.95 14.22 7.81
CA VAL A 65 3.05 15.37 7.91
C VAL A 65 1.80 14.95 8.67
N GLY A 66 1.58 15.54 9.85
CA GLY A 66 0.37 15.26 10.65
C GLY A 66 0.17 13.77 10.92
N GLU A 67 1.23 13.09 11.39
CA GLU A 67 1.27 11.64 11.69
C GLU A 67 1.22 10.71 10.47
N LYS A 68 1.13 11.26 9.26
CA LYS A 68 1.09 10.47 8.03
C LYS A 68 2.42 10.53 7.31
N LEU A 69 2.87 9.37 6.83
CA LEU A 69 4.00 9.31 5.92
C LEU A 69 3.57 9.82 4.55
N SER A 70 4.41 10.60 3.90
CA SER A 70 4.22 10.99 2.51
C SER A 70 5.53 11.02 1.73
N TYR A 71 5.43 10.84 0.42
CA TYR A 71 6.53 11.04 -0.51
C TYR A 71 6.14 12.11 -1.53
N ARG A 72 6.81 13.27 -1.50
CA ARG A 72 6.53 14.40 -2.40
C ARG A 72 5.02 14.68 -2.52
N SER A 73 4.34 14.86 -1.39
CA SER A 73 2.87 15.04 -1.25
C SER A 73 1.96 13.91 -1.78
N ILE A 74 2.48 12.70 -1.97
CA ILE A 74 1.66 11.47 -2.06
C ILE A 74 1.59 10.85 -0.67
N GLN A 75 0.38 10.70 -0.13
CA GLN A 75 0.17 10.04 1.16
C GLN A 75 0.46 8.54 1.04
N ILE A 76 1.16 8.01 2.04
CA ILE A 76 1.44 6.60 2.21
C ILE A 76 0.74 6.12 3.46
N ASP A 77 -0.20 5.19 3.30
CA ASP A 77 -0.93 4.58 4.40
C ASP A 77 -0.22 3.29 4.82
N LEU A 78 0.19 3.26 6.10
CA LEU A 78 0.88 2.13 6.71
C LEU A 78 -0.15 1.22 7.38
N LEU A 79 -0.21 -0.02 6.91
CA LEU A 79 -1.09 -1.06 7.43
C LEU A 79 -0.26 -2.13 8.13
N PHE A 80 -0.71 -2.58 9.30
CA PHE A 80 -0.12 -3.74 10.00
C PHE A 80 -0.91 -5.02 9.80
N SER A 81 -2.17 -4.86 9.42
CA SER A 81 -3.06 -5.97 9.11
C SER A 81 -4.05 -5.56 8.04
N ILE A 82 -4.51 -6.56 7.31
CA ILE A 82 -5.65 -6.43 6.43
C ILE A 82 -6.89 -6.69 7.28
N ASP A 83 -7.82 -5.74 7.25
CA ASP A 83 -9.11 -5.85 7.94
C ASP A 83 -8.98 -6.16 9.46
N ASN A 84 -7.97 -5.60 10.12
CA ASN A 84 -7.70 -5.80 11.56
C ASN A 84 -7.55 -7.27 12.00
N LYS A 85 -7.41 -8.22 11.07
CA LYS A 85 -7.43 -9.66 11.36
C LYS A 85 -6.33 -10.46 10.69
N ILE A 86 -5.88 -10.06 9.50
CA ILE A 86 -4.88 -10.82 8.75
C ILE A 86 -3.55 -10.06 8.81
N SER A 87 -2.57 -10.61 9.55
CA SER A 87 -1.25 -10.00 9.71
C SER A 87 -0.40 -10.14 8.44
N TYR A 88 0.70 -9.39 8.39
CA TYR A 88 1.68 -9.51 7.31
C TYR A 88 2.12 -10.96 7.05
N GLU A 89 2.46 -11.70 8.10
CA GLU A 89 3.00 -13.06 8.02
C GLU A 89 2.00 -14.04 7.41
N GLN A 90 0.71 -13.88 7.72
CA GLN A 90 -0.37 -14.70 7.18
C GLN A 90 -0.63 -14.40 5.70
N VAL A 91 -0.31 -13.19 5.26
CA VAL A 91 -0.52 -12.76 3.87
C VAL A 91 0.64 -13.18 2.96
N ASP A 92 1.81 -13.48 3.52
CA ASP A 92 3.04 -13.72 2.75
C ASP A 92 2.89 -14.85 1.70
N GLU A 93 2.18 -15.93 2.05
CA GLU A 93 1.89 -17.06 1.13
C GLU A 93 0.98 -16.68 -0.06
N HIS A 94 0.27 -15.56 0.09
CA HIS A 94 -0.64 -14.99 -0.91
C HIS A 94 -0.03 -13.80 -1.66
N VAL A 95 1.30 -13.66 -1.64
CA VAL A 95 2.03 -12.63 -2.37
C VAL A 95 2.60 -13.18 -3.69
N GLU A 96 2.70 -12.31 -4.69
CA GLU A 96 3.49 -12.51 -5.89
C GLU A 96 4.38 -11.29 -6.17
N ALA A 97 5.39 -11.48 -7.03
CA ALA A 97 6.32 -10.42 -7.40
C ALA A 97 5.98 -9.85 -8.78
N ILE A 98 5.74 -8.54 -8.86
CA ILE A 98 5.51 -7.81 -10.12
C ILE A 98 6.48 -6.64 -10.20
N GLN A 99 7.34 -6.62 -11.22
CA GLN A 99 8.33 -5.54 -11.42
C GLN A 99 9.22 -5.27 -10.17
N GLY A 100 9.53 -6.32 -9.41
CA GLY A 100 10.29 -6.22 -8.15
C GLY A 100 9.48 -5.75 -6.94
N LEU A 101 8.17 -5.58 -7.08
CA LEU A 101 7.25 -5.24 -6.00
C LEU A 101 6.55 -6.50 -5.50
N ARG A 102 6.41 -6.61 -4.18
CA ARG A 102 5.57 -7.62 -3.53
C ARG A 102 4.13 -7.13 -3.52
N VAL A 103 3.22 -7.87 -4.13
CA VAL A 103 1.79 -7.54 -4.22
C VAL A 103 0.95 -8.76 -3.89
N LEU A 104 -0.26 -8.55 -3.37
CA LEU A 104 -1.21 -9.65 -3.15
C LEU A 104 -1.60 -10.29 -4.47
N LYS A 105 -1.63 -11.63 -4.53
CA LYS A 105 -2.24 -12.39 -5.64
C LYS A 105 -3.65 -11.88 -5.90
N MET A 106 -4.06 -11.86 -7.17
CA MET A 106 -5.29 -11.16 -7.58
C MET A 106 -6.55 -11.70 -6.91
N ASP A 107 -6.66 -13.02 -6.76
CA ASP A 107 -7.75 -13.70 -6.06
C ASP A 107 -7.86 -13.25 -4.60
N PHE A 108 -6.74 -13.20 -3.89
CA PHE A 108 -6.67 -12.74 -2.52
C PHE A 108 -6.94 -11.23 -2.40
N ALA A 109 -6.35 -10.42 -3.28
CA ALA A 109 -6.58 -8.98 -3.34
C ALA A 109 -8.06 -8.63 -3.54
N LEU A 110 -8.73 -9.40 -4.42
CA LEU A 110 -10.16 -9.25 -4.67
C LEU A 110 -10.99 -9.64 -3.45
N ALA A 111 -10.68 -10.78 -2.81
CA ALA A 111 -11.38 -11.22 -1.60
C ALA A 111 -11.27 -10.18 -0.48
N VAL A 112 -10.07 -9.62 -0.28
CA VAL A 112 -9.83 -8.50 0.65
C VAL A 112 -10.68 -7.30 0.28
N LYS A 113 -10.72 -6.91 -1.00
CA LYS A 113 -11.46 -5.73 -1.45
C LYS A 113 -12.96 -5.88 -1.22
N VAL A 114 -13.53 -7.05 -1.55
CA VAL A 114 -14.95 -7.36 -1.31
C VAL A 114 -15.27 -7.27 0.17
N ARG A 115 -14.44 -7.88 1.01
CA ARG A 115 -14.62 -7.88 2.46
C ARG A 115 -14.53 -6.48 3.07
N CYS A 116 -13.51 -5.70 2.74
CA CYS A 116 -13.42 -4.32 3.21
C CYS A 116 -14.57 -3.45 2.70
N SER A 117 -15.10 -3.72 1.50
CA SER A 117 -16.28 -3.00 1.01
C SER A 117 -17.54 -3.33 1.79
N TYR A 118 -17.70 -4.60 2.19
CA TYR A 118 -18.82 -5.06 3.02
C TYR A 118 -18.75 -4.46 4.42
N LEU A 119 -17.59 -4.51 5.08
CA LEU A 119 -17.42 -3.97 6.44
C LEU A 119 -17.56 -2.45 6.50
N ARG A 120 -17.07 -1.72 5.49
CA ARG A 120 -17.35 -0.28 5.38
C ARG A 120 -18.83 0.03 5.21
N ALA A 121 -19.60 -0.87 4.60
CA ALA A 121 -21.04 -0.70 4.50
C ALA A 121 -21.69 -0.92 5.88
N GLU A 122 -21.25 -1.90 6.66
CA GLU A 122 -21.68 -2.09 8.06
C GLU A 122 -21.37 -0.84 8.91
N ASP A 123 -20.14 -0.31 8.84
CA ASP A 123 -19.74 0.91 9.57
C ASP A 123 -20.61 2.14 9.21
N VAL A 124 -20.95 2.31 7.92
CA VAL A 124 -21.79 3.43 7.44
C VAL A 124 -23.26 3.23 7.78
N THR A 125 -23.72 1.98 7.87
CA THR A 125 -25.11 1.64 8.17
C THR A 125 -25.38 1.45 9.67
N GLY A 126 -24.33 1.38 10.49
CA GLY A 126 -24.41 1.30 11.95
C GLY A 126 -25.04 0.01 12.48
N ILE A 127 -24.93 -1.10 11.74
CA ILE A 127 -25.34 -2.43 12.19
C ILE A 127 -24.21 -3.07 13.00
#